data_AF-A0A382IZ16-F1
#
_entry.id   AF-A0A382IZ16-F1
#
_cell.length_a   1.000
_cell.length_b   1.000
_cell.length_c   1.000
_cell.angle_alpha   90.00
_cell.angle_beta   90.00
_cell.angle_gamma   90.00
#
_symmetry.space_group_name_H-M   'P 1'
#
loop_
_entity.id
_entity.type
_entity.pdbx_description
1 polymer ?
#
loop_
_entity_poly.entity_id
_entity_poly.type
_entity_poly.pdbx_seq_one_letter_code
_entity_poly.pdbx_strand_id
1 'polypeptide(L)'
;ESQYTWAKLAKGVLGTDNVDAQLGDGLRADFVLGLPRATIDEACIPGGVIVLLGPDPKEELGALYLRLRHAVVHDGATLIELSPRATGLTPFASHSLRVRPGEAIGVVRAMFGEGGTAPIGGVTVEEAQAVGAIISEAAVGQNRPVTVLLGRQSLAEAPGTVVDAALVLHDRIADVRFLSMLRRGNVHGALDLGLAPGLLPGRVGLDEGRSRFADAWPTTPARRGRDALASLQAAADGEVDVLVLLGADVLADVPDHDLARRGLEGAGTVIALDLFATPTVAAADVVLPATAPTETDGTVTNLEGRVSIVARKVTPPGTARPDWMIAVELARRLGADLGISSPDDVWAELAIVS
;
A
#
# COMPACT_ATOMS: atom_id res chain seq x y z
N GLU A 1 -1.34 -3.83 15.35
CA GLU A 1 -0.51 -4.33 16.48
C GLU A 1 0.37 -5.52 16.07
N SER A 2 -0.19 -6.53 15.42
CA SER A 2 0.58 -7.64 14.85
C SER A 2 1.71 -7.19 13.93
N GLN A 3 1.43 -6.22 13.05
CA GLN A 3 2.43 -5.68 12.11
C GLN A 3 3.61 -5.04 12.85
N TYR A 4 3.36 -4.30 13.94
CA TYR A 4 4.42 -3.74 14.79
C TYR A 4 5.27 -4.83 15.43
N THR A 5 4.61 -5.86 15.99
CA THR A 5 5.30 -6.94 16.69
C THR A 5 6.20 -7.73 15.73
N TRP A 6 5.71 -8.00 14.50
CA TRP A 6 6.50 -8.60 13.44
C TRP A 6 7.62 -7.69 12.95
N ALA A 7 7.39 -6.38 12.82
CA ALA A 7 8.43 -5.41 12.48
C ALA A 7 9.53 -5.40 13.56
N LYS A 8 9.15 -5.41 14.85
CA LYS A 8 10.10 -5.46 15.97
C LYS A 8 10.89 -6.77 15.98
N LEU A 9 10.25 -7.91 15.72
CA LEU A 9 10.97 -9.18 15.59
C LEU A 9 11.95 -9.16 14.41
N ALA A 10 11.50 -8.79 13.22
CA ALA A 10 12.33 -8.81 12.02
C ALA A 10 13.47 -7.78 12.07
N LYS A 11 13.14 -6.52 12.37
CA LYS A 11 14.09 -5.40 12.33
C LYS A 11 14.83 -5.22 13.64
N GLY A 12 14.10 -5.29 14.75
CA GLY A 12 14.60 -5.01 16.10
C GLY A 12 15.39 -6.16 16.75
N VAL A 13 15.14 -7.40 16.34
CA VAL A 13 15.78 -8.60 16.89
C VAL A 13 16.64 -9.31 15.84
N LEU A 14 16.05 -9.69 14.70
CA LEU A 14 16.79 -10.39 13.64
C LEU A 14 17.70 -9.47 12.83
N GLY A 15 17.49 -8.15 12.90
CA GLY A 15 18.31 -7.16 12.19
C GLY A 15 18.13 -7.18 10.66
N THR A 16 17.05 -7.77 10.16
CA THR A 16 16.74 -7.82 8.72
C THR A 16 15.70 -6.77 8.35
N ASP A 17 15.88 -6.15 7.20
CA ASP A 17 14.94 -5.21 6.61
C ASP A 17 14.18 -5.82 5.42
N ASN A 18 14.36 -7.12 5.17
CA ASN A 18 13.64 -7.87 4.13
C ASN A 18 12.20 -8.15 4.60
N VAL A 19 11.39 -7.11 4.67
CA VAL A 19 9.97 -7.17 5.05
C VAL A 19 9.17 -6.30 4.09
N ASP A 20 8.01 -6.79 3.68
CA ASP A 20 7.10 -6.04 2.82
C ASP A 20 5.67 -6.50 3.06
N ALA A 21 4.75 -5.54 3.14
CA ALA A 21 3.31 -5.79 3.27
C ALA A 21 2.59 -5.80 1.91
N GLN A 22 3.30 -5.47 0.84
CA GLN A 22 2.79 -5.47 -0.53
C GLN A 22 3.34 -6.67 -1.29
N LEU A 23 2.59 -7.20 -2.26
CA LEU A 23 2.97 -8.42 -3.01
C LEU A 23 3.33 -8.09 -4.46
N GLY A 24 4.03 -6.97 -4.65
CA GLY A 24 4.38 -6.45 -5.97
C GLY A 24 3.21 -5.77 -6.70
N ASP A 25 2.10 -5.52 -6.00
CA ASP A 25 0.87 -4.96 -6.54
C ASP A 25 0.64 -3.48 -6.20
N GLY A 26 1.35 -2.96 -5.20
CA GLY A 26 1.21 -1.58 -4.77
C GLY A 26 2.26 -0.63 -5.33
N LEU A 27 2.39 0.53 -4.68
CA LEU A 27 3.39 1.55 -4.98
C LEU A 27 4.47 1.54 -3.90
N ARG A 28 5.59 2.24 -4.15
CA ARG A 28 6.64 2.39 -3.14
C ARG A 28 6.08 2.98 -1.84
N ALA A 29 6.33 2.32 -0.71
CA ALA A 29 5.75 2.67 0.58
C ALA A 29 6.16 4.07 1.05
N ASP A 30 7.44 4.42 0.92
CA ASP A 30 7.98 5.74 1.25
C ASP A 30 7.31 6.85 0.45
N PHE A 31 7.03 6.58 -0.83
CA PHE A 31 6.32 7.51 -1.69
C PHE A 31 4.86 7.68 -1.25
N VAL A 32 4.11 6.58 -1.09
CA VAL A 32 2.68 6.64 -0.70
C VAL A 32 2.49 7.34 0.65
N LEU A 33 3.36 7.06 1.62
CA LEU A 33 3.28 7.64 2.95
C LEU A 33 3.76 9.10 3.02
N GLY A 34 4.64 9.51 2.10
CA GLY A 34 5.13 10.88 2.00
C GLY A 34 4.22 11.85 1.25
N LEU A 35 3.25 11.36 0.47
CA LEU A 35 2.32 12.22 -0.26
C LEU A 35 1.36 12.98 0.67
N PRO A 36 0.95 14.21 0.31
CA PRO A 36 -0.11 14.95 1.00
C PRO A 36 -1.44 14.17 0.97
N ARG A 37 -1.70 13.38 2.01
CA ARG A 37 -2.82 12.43 2.05
C ARG A 37 -4.18 13.13 2.05
N ALA A 38 -5.09 12.73 1.17
CA ALA A 38 -6.49 13.10 1.22
C ALA A 38 -7.30 12.16 2.12
N THR A 39 -8.42 12.65 2.65
CA THR A 39 -9.51 11.80 3.16
C THR A 39 -10.54 11.48 2.09
N ILE A 40 -11.40 10.49 2.33
CA ILE A 40 -12.52 10.18 1.44
C ILE A 40 -13.51 11.36 1.41
N ASP A 41 -13.69 12.08 2.52
CA ASP A 41 -14.52 13.29 2.57
C ASP A 41 -13.91 14.41 1.71
N GLU A 42 -12.60 14.64 1.81
CA GLU A 42 -11.88 15.63 0.97
C GLU A 42 -11.96 15.29 -0.53
N ALA A 43 -11.81 14.00 -0.88
CA ALA A 43 -11.96 13.53 -2.27
C ALA A 43 -13.38 13.73 -2.83
N CYS A 44 -14.39 13.76 -1.96
CA CYS A 44 -15.80 13.90 -2.31
C CYS A 44 -16.35 15.31 -2.06
N ILE A 45 -15.51 16.34 -1.89
CA ILE A 45 -15.97 17.72 -1.66
C ILE A 45 -16.87 18.17 -2.82
N PRO A 46 -18.07 18.72 -2.55
CA PRO A 46 -18.94 19.28 -3.58
C PRO A 46 -18.23 20.33 -4.44
N GLY A 47 -18.31 20.20 -5.77
CA GLY A 47 -17.62 21.08 -6.72
C GLY A 47 -16.10 20.90 -6.84
N GLY A 48 -15.50 19.97 -6.08
CA GLY A 48 -14.08 19.61 -6.17
C GLY A 48 -13.72 18.91 -7.48
N VAL A 49 -12.42 18.72 -7.72
CA VAL A 49 -11.90 17.99 -8.90
C VAL A 49 -11.25 16.68 -8.46
N ILE A 50 -11.69 15.58 -9.07
CA ILE A 50 -11.21 14.23 -8.82
C ILE A 50 -10.42 13.79 -10.05
N VAL A 51 -9.14 13.50 -9.88
CA VAL A 51 -8.29 12.92 -10.94
C VAL A 51 -8.11 11.44 -10.64
N LEU A 52 -8.72 10.56 -11.44
CA LEU A 52 -8.53 9.12 -11.32
C LEU A 52 -7.28 8.70 -12.09
N LEU A 53 -6.20 8.42 -11.36
CA LEU A 53 -4.93 7.85 -11.83
C LEU A 53 -4.64 6.55 -11.06
N GLY A 54 -5.57 5.60 -11.15
CA GLY A 54 -5.45 4.33 -10.47
C GLY A 54 -6.42 3.27 -10.99
N PRO A 55 -6.52 2.11 -10.32
CA PRO A 55 -7.43 1.02 -10.70
C PRO A 55 -8.91 1.44 -10.68
N ASP A 56 -9.78 0.61 -11.24
CA ASP A 56 -11.22 0.83 -11.22
C ASP A 56 -11.77 0.71 -9.79
N PRO A 57 -12.25 1.81 -9.17
CA PRO A 57 -12.78 1.77 -7.81
C PRO A 57 -14.01 0.86 -7.70
N LYS A 58 -14.77 0.64 -8.77
CA LYS A 58 -15.96 -0.23 -8.73
C LYS A 58 -15.58 -1.69 -8.45
N GLU A 59 -14.48 -2.15 -9.05
CA GLU A 59 -14.02 -3.53 -8.96
C GLU A 59 -13.16 -3.75 -7.71
N GLU A 60 -12.36 -2.76 -7.31
CA GLU A 60 -11.40 -2.93 -6.20
C GLU A 60 -11.81 -2.28 -4.89
N LEU A 61 -12.59 -1.18 -4.92
CA LEU A 61 -12.89 -0.34 -3.76
C LEU A 61 -14.37 0.09 -3.76
N GLY A 62 -15.29 -0.87 -3.78
CA GLY A 62 -16.72 -0.62 -4.01
C GLY A 62 -17.38 0.44 -3.12
N ALA A 63 -16.98 0.53 -1.84
CA ALA A 63 -17.46 1.58 -0.94
C ALA A 63 -16.99 2.98 -1.35
N LEU A 64 -15.73 3.11 -1.76
CA LEU A 64 -15.17 4.36 -2.30
C LEU A 64 -15.85 4.71 -3.63
N TYR A 65 -16.08 3.74 -4.51
CA TYR A 65 -16.82 3.96 -5.77
C TYR A 65 -18.19 4.60 -5.54
N LEU A 66 -18.98 4.11 -4.58
CA LEU A 66 -20.29 4.69 -4.29
C LEU A 66 -20.21 6.14 -3.82
N ARG A 67 -19.22 6.45 -3.00
CA ARG A 67 -18.93 7.81 -2.49
C ARG A 67 -18.51 8.75 -3.63
N LEU A 68 -17.60 8.31 -4.50
CA LEU A 68 -17.13 9.09 -5.65
C LEU A 68 -18.27 9.32 -6.65
N ARG A 69 -19.04 8.29 -6.97
CA ARG A 69 -20.20 8.41 -7.86
C ARG A 69 -21.22 9.40 -7.31
N HIS A 70 -21.50 9.36 -6.01
CA HIS A 70 -22.40 10.35 -5.38
C HIS A 70 -21.85 11.77 -5.56
N ALA A 71 -20.57 11.99 -5.25
CA ALA A 71 -19.95 13.31 -5.38
C ALA A 71 -20.06 13.87 -6.80
N VAL A 72 -19.84 13.03 -7.81
CA VAL A 72 -19.89 13.43 -9.22
C VAL A 72 -21.32 13.65 -9.72
N VAL A 73 -22.24 12.75 -9.37
CA VAL A 73 -23.63 12.78 -9.90
C VAL A 73 -24.51 13.79 -9.16
N HIS A 74 -24.30 13.98 -7.86
CA HIS A 74 -25.20 14.75 -7.00
C HIS A 74 -24.56 16.01 -6.43
N ASP A 75 -23.25 16.01 -6.17
CA ASP A 75 -22.57 17.12 -5.49
C ASP A 75 -21.75 18.00 -6.46
N GLY A 76 -21.82 17.73 -7.76
CA GLY A 76 -21.18 18.53 -8.81
C GLY A 76 -19.66 18.43 -8.85
N ALA A 77 -19.06 17.40 -8.23
CA ALA A 77 -17.63 17.15 -8.37
C ALA A 77 -17.27 16.83 -9.83
N THR A 78 -16.17 17.41 -10.32
CA THR A 78 -15.65 17.15 -11.67
C THR A 78 -14.74 15.94 -11.64
N LEU A 79 -15.09 14.89 -12.39
CA LEU A 79 -14.23 13.71 -12.52
C LEU A 79 -13.45 13.76 -13.83
N ILE A 80 -12.12 13.65 -13.72
CA ILE A 80 -11.17 13.49 -14.80
C ILE A 80 -10.58 12.09 -14.68
N GLU A 81 -10.88 11.23 -15.64
CA GLU A 81 -10.38 9.87 -15.69
C GLU A 81 -9.17 9.76 -16.61
N LEU A 82 -8.05 9.28 -16.08
CA LEU A 82 -6.85 8.91 -16.83
C LEU A 82 -6.69 7.41 -16.73
N SER A 83 -7.19 6.64 -17.69
CA SER A 83 -7.18 5.18 -17.59
C SER A 83 -7.06 4.49 -18.95
N PRO A 84 -6.38 3.34 -19.03
CA PRO A 84 -6.21 2.61 -20.29
C PRO A 84 -7.49 1.99 -20.83
N ARG A 85 -8.51 1.82 -19.97
CA ARG A 85 -9.80 1.20 -20.28
C ARG A 85 -10.90 1.93 -19.55
N ALA A 86 -12.13 1.83 -20.04
CA ALA A 86 -13.28 2.35 -19.32
C ALA A 86 -13.43 1.65 -17.96
N THR A 87 -13.70 2.43 -16.92
CA THR A 87 -13.96 1.97 -15.56
C THR A 87 -15.45 2.11 -15.21
N GLY A 88 -15.84 1.66 -14.03
CA GLY A 88 -17.16 1.91 -13.48
C GLY A 88 -17.51 3.40 -13.33
N LEU A 89 -16.52 4.29 -13.28
CA LEU A 89 -16.72 5.74 -13.17
C LEU A 89 -16.75 6.48 -14.53
N THR A 90 -16.29 5.86 -15.62
CA THR A 90 -16.29 6.48 -16.97
C THR A 90 -17.62 7.13 -17.35
N PRO A 91 -18.81 6.53 -17.14
CA PRO A 91 -20.07 7.14 -17.56
C PRO A 91 -20.40 8.47 -16.86
N PHE A 92 -19.74 8.75 -15.75
CA PHE A 92 -19.94 9.96 -14.95
C PHE A 92 -18.77 10.95 -15.09
N ALA A 93 -17.69 10.55 -15.76
CA ALA A 93 -16.51 11.38 -15.93
C ALA A 93 -16.80 12.55 -16.87
N SER A 94 -16.40 13.76 -16.47
CA SER A 94 -16.45 14.94 -17.33
C SER A 94 -15.47 14.80 -18.50
N HIS A 95 -14.31 14.20 -18.24
CA HIS A 95 -13.30 13.87 -19.25
C HIS A 95 -12.73 12.48 -18.97
N SER A 96 -12.54 11.69 -20.02
CA SER A 96 -11.91 10.36 -19.94
C SER A 96 -10.82 10.24 -20.99
N LEU A 97 -9.56 10.32 -20.56
CA LEU A 97 -8.40 10.16 -21.44
C LEU A 97 -7.95 8.70 -21.43
N ARG A 98 -7.93 8.07 -22.61
CA ARG A 98 -7.53 6.67 -22.78
C ARG A 98 -6.02 6.52 -22.89
N VAL A 99 -5.37 6.64 -21.74
CA VAL A 99 -3.92 6.61 -21.60
C VAL A 99 -3.38 5.18 -21.73
N ARG A 100 -2.48 4.93 -22.67
CA ARG A 100 -1.78 3.63 -22.77
C ARG A 100 -1.00 3.30 -21.49
N PRO A 101 -0.99 2.04 -21.03
CA PRO A 101 -0.22 1.64 -19.85
C PRO A 101 1.25 2.06 -19.97
N GLY A 102 1.80 2.63 -18.89
CA GLY A 102 3.16 3.17 -18.87
C GLY A 102 3.36 4.55 -19.51
N GLU A 103 2.39 5.11 -20.23
CA GLU A 103 2.52 6.44 -20.89
C GLU A 103 1.85 7.58 -20.10
N ALA A 104 1.34 7.31 -18.89
CA ALA A 104 0.62 8.29 -18.07
C ALA A 104 1.44 9.54 -17.73
N ILE A 105 2.73 9.39 -17.43
CA ILE A 105 3.63 10.52 -17.19
C ILE A 105 3.67 11.50 -18.38
N GLY A 106 3.70 10.97 -19.60
CA GLY A 106 3.75 11.78 -20.81
C GLY A 106 2.46 12.58 -21.02
N VAL A 107 1.31 11.94 -20.78
CA VAL A 107 0.00 12.61 -20.86
C VAL A 107 -0.12 13.68 -19.78
N VAL A 108 0.26 13.39 -18.53
CA VAL A 108 0.24 14.36 -17.43
C VAL A 108 1.16 15.55 -17.72
N ARG A 109 2.36 15.33 -18.27
CA ARG A 109 3.25 16.42 -18.71
C ARG A 109 2.61 17.28 -19.81
N ALA A 110 1.97 16.65 -20.80
CA ALA A 110 1.28 17.35 -21.87
C ALA A 110 0.12 18.23 -21.37
N MET A 111 -0.56 17.83 -20.30
CA MET A 111 -1.59 18.66 -19.65
C MET A 111 -1.06 20.04 -19.25
N PHE A 112 0.20 20.12 -18.83
CA PHE A 112 0.85 21.35 -18.39
C PHE A 112 1.80 21.96 -19.45
N GLY A 113 1.60 21.60 -20.71
CA GLY A 113 2.31 22.20 -21.85
C GLY A 113 3.73 21.67 -22.08
N GLU A 114 4.13 20.57 -21.43
CA GLU A 114 5.40 19.91 -21.70
C GLU A 114 5.26 18.88 -22.83
N GLY A 115 6.23 18.84 -23.75
CA GLY A 115 6.28 17.84 -24.83
C GLY A 115 6.24 18.45 -26.23
N GLY A 116 5.92 17.61 -27.22
CA GLY A 116 5.75 17.99 -28.62
C GLY A 116 4.28 18.06 -29.03
N THR A 117 4.01 18.13 -30.34
CA THR A 117 2.64 18.20 -30.91
C THR A 117 2.07 16.84 -31.31
N ALA A 118 2.83 15.76 -31.14
CA ALA A 118 2.38 14.41 -31.48
C ALA A 118 1.50 13.83 -30.36
N PRO A 119 0.53 12.95 -30.67
CA PRO A 119 -0.24 12.25 -29.64
C PRO A 119 0.65 11.45 -28.69
N ILE A 120 0.32 11.47 -27.39
CA ILE A 120 1.06 10.81 -26.31
C ILE A 120 0.10 9.88 -25.58
N GLY A 121 0.46 8.63 -25.34
CA GLY A 121 -0.40 7.69 -24.63
C GLY A 121 -1.70 7.36 -25.36
N GLY A 122 -1.80 7.63 -26.67
CA GLY A 122 -3.06 7.53 -27.41
C GLY A 122 -4.01 8.73 -27.23
N VAL A 123 -3.55 9.79 -26.58
CA VAL A 123 -4.29 11.03 -26.29
C VAL A 123 -3.68 12.18 -27.10
N THR A 124 -4.51 13.06 -27.65
CA THR A 124 -3.98 14.24 -28.36
C THR A 124 -3.46 15.29 -27.37
N VAL A 125 -2.55 16.14 -27.83
CA VAL A 125 -1.99 17.20 -26.99
C VAL A 125 -3.08 18.20 -26.62
N GLU A 126 -4.00 18.48 -27.54
CA GLU A 126 -5.14 19.36 -27.32
C GLU A 126 -6.09 18.82 -26.25
N GLU A 127 -6.39 17.52 -26.26
CA GLU A 127 -7.21 16.85 -25.24
C GLU A 127 -6.53 16.91 -23.86
N ALA A 128 -5.23 16.61 -23.81
CA ALA A 128 -4.47 16.68 -22.56
C ALA A 128 -4.44 18.11 -22.02
N GLN A 129 -4.14 19.11 -22.85
CA GLN A 129 -4.09 20.51 -22.45
C GLN A 129 -5.45 21.05 -22.01
N ALA A 130 -6.55 20.62 -22.64
CA ALA A 130 -7.90 20.99 -22.22
C ALA A 130 -8.18 20.50 -20.78
N VAL A 131 -7.80 19.26 -20.46
CA VAL A 131 -7.91 18.72 -19.11
C VAL A 131 -6.97 19.45 -18.13
N GLY A 132 -5.74 19.73 -18.54
CA GLY A 132 -4.77 20.48 -17.72
C GLY A 132 -5.24 21.89 -17.38
N ALA A 133 -5.92 22.57 -18.31
CA ALA A 133 -6.53 23.87 -18.07
C ALA A 133 -7.61 23.81 -16.99
N ILE A 134 -8.49 22.80 -17.02
CA ILE A 134 -9.54 22.61 -16.00
C ILE A 134 -8.93 22.38 -14.62
N ILE A 135 -7.90 21.53 -14.54
CA ILE A 135 -7.20 21.25 -13.28
C ILE A 135 -6.51 22.51 -12.74
N SER A 136 -5.83 23.25 -13.62
CA SER A 136 -5.11 24.48 -13.25
C SER A 136 -6.06 25.58 -12.79
N GLU A 137 -7.21 25.73 -13.46
CA GLU A 137 -8.26 26.67 -13.06
C GLU A 137 -8.83 26.31 -11.68
N ALA A 138 -9.10 25.03 -11.44
CA ALA A 138 -9.59 24.55 -10.15
C ALA A 138 -8.57 24.78 -9.03
N ALA A 139 -7.28 24.56 -9.29
CA ALA A 139 -6.20 24.74 -8.33
C ALA A 139 -6.06 26.19 -7.83
N VAL A 140 -6.42 27.18 -8.65
CA VAL A 140 -6.42 28.61 -8.27
C VAL A 140 -7.77 29.05 -7.70
N GLY A 141 -8.83 28.30 -7.98
CA GLY A 141 -10.19 28.58 -7.52
C GLY A 141 -10.35 28.35 -6.02
N GLN A 142 -11.05 29.27 -5.34
CA GLN A 142 -11.47 29.02 -3.96
C GLN A 142 -12.48 27.87 -3.93
N ASN A 143 -12.30 26.94 -2.99
CA ASN A 143 -13.24 25.85 -2.72
C ASN A 143 -13.41 24.82 -3.86
N ARG A 144 -12.40 24.62 -4.70
CA ARG A 144 -12.35 23.56 -5.73
C ARG A 144 -11.10 22.69 -5.60
N PRO A 145 -10.92 21.99 -4.46
CA PRO A 145 -9.70 21.20 -4.22
C PRO A 145 -9.52 20.12 -5.27
N VAL A 146 -8.27 19.88 -5.65
CA VAL A 146 -7.89 18.79 -6.56
C VAL A 146 -7.42 17.60 -5.73
N THR A 147 -8.11 16.47 -5.87
CA THR A 147 -7.72 15.20 -5.26
C THR A 147 -7.38 14.17 -6.32
N VAL A 148 -6.20 13.58 -6.23
CA VAL A 148 -5.73 12.50 -7.11
C VAL A 148 -5.97 11.15 -6.44
N LEU A 149 -6.78 10.31 -7.07
CA LEU A 149 -6.95 8.91 -6.68
C LEU A 149 -5.83 8.10 -7.33
N LEU A 150 -4.89 7.62 -6.53
CA LEU A 150 -3.60 7.14 -7.01
C LEU A 150 -3.40 5.64 -6.77
N GLY A 151 -3.10 4.88 -7.80
CA GLY A 151 -2.76 3.46 -7.68
C GLY A 151 -2.23 2.89 -8.98
N ARG A 152 -1.85 1.61 -8.99
CA ARG A 152 -1.41 0.95 -10.21
C ARG A 152 -2.62 0.51 -11.04
N GLN A 153 -2.73 1.01 -12.25
CA GLN A 153 -3.86 0.68 -13.14
C GLN A 153 -3.64 -0.66 -13.83
N SER A 154 -2.37 -0.99 -14.06
CA SER A 154 -1.95 -2.26 -14.59
C SER A 154 -0.81 -2.81 -13.74
N LEU A 155 -0.79 -4.11 -13.50
CA LEU A 155 0.37 -4.76 -12.90
C LEU A 155 1.48 -5.02 -13.94
N ALA A 156 1.18 -4.84 -15.23
CA ALA A 156 2.14 -5.00 -16.32
C ALA A 156 2.97 -3.73 -16.59
N GLU A 157 2.58 -2.56 -16.06
CA GLU A 157 3.38 -1.33 -16.15
C GLU A 157 4.36 -1.21 -14.98
N ALA A 158 5.51 -0.60 -15.19
CA ALA A 158 6.44 -0.32 -14.10
C ALA A 158 5.82 0.70 -13.12
N PRO A 159 5.92 0.48 -11.79
CA PRO A 159 5.32 1.40 -10.81
C PRO A 159 5.88 2.82 -10.89
N GLY A 160 7.10 3.00 -11.39
CA GLY A 160 7.76 4.30 -11.52
C GLY A 160 7.00 5.29 -12.40
N THR A 161 6.28 4.83 -13.44
CA THR A 161 5.55 5.72 -14.34
C THR A 161 4.40 6.44 -13.63
N VAL A 162 3.71 5.74 -12.74
CA VAL A 162 2.61 6.27 -11.92
C VAL A 162 3.15 7.22 -10.84
N VAL A 163 4.28 6.84 -10.23
CA VAL A 163 5.00 7.69 -9.25
C VAL A 163 5.39 9.02 -9.88
N ASP A 164 6.06 8.97 -11.04
CA ASP A 164 6.53 10.16 -11.73
C ASP A 164 5.36 11.06 -12.19
N ALA A 165 4.27 10.46 -12.67
CA ALA A 165 3.05 11.20 -13.02
C ALA A 165 2.46 11.94 -11.80
N ALA A 166 2.40 11.28 -10.64
CA ALA A 166 1.93 11.90 -9.41
C ALA A 166 2.88 12.99 -8.91
N LEU A 167 4.19 12.86 -9.08
CA LEU A 167 5.15 13.93 -8.78
C LEU A 167 4.95 15.15 -9.68
N VAL A 168 4.70 14.96 -10.98
CA VAL A 168 4.36 16.07 -11.88
C VAL A 168 3.07 16.77 -11.44
N LEU A 169 2.03 16.02 -11.04
CA LEU A 169 0.80 16.60 -10.51
C LEU A 169 1.07 17.39 -9.21
N HIS A 170 1.89 16.84 -8.32
CA HIS A 170 2.31 17.50 -7.08
C HIS A 170 3.03 18.84 -7.33
N ASP A 171 3.96 18.86 -8.27
CA ASP A 171 4.76 20.06 -8.58
C ASP A 171 3.95 21.14 -9.31
N ARG A 172 2.93 20.74 -10.08
CA ARG A 172 2.16 21.65 -10.94
C ARG A 172 0.88 22.18 -10.30
N ILE A 173 0.34 21.48 -9.31
CA ILE A 173 -0.96 21.79 -8.70
C ILE A 173 -0.73 22.15 -7.24
N ALA A 174 -0.90 23.43 -6.91
CA ALA A 174 -0.84 23.88 -5.53
C ALA A 174 -1.87 23.14 -4.66
N ASP A 175 -1.44 22.74 -3.46
CA ASP A 175 -2.28 22.08 -2.45
C ASP A 175 -2.98 20.78 -2.90
N VAL A 176 -2.52 20.13 -3.97
CA VAL A 176 -3.07 18.84 -4.41
C VAL A 176 -2.94 17.78 -3.32
N ARG A 177 -3.99 16.98 -3.15
CA ARG A 177 -4.06 15.90 -2.18
C ARG A 177 -4.18 14.56 -2.88
N PHE A 178 -3.66 13.50 -2.26
CA PHE A 178 -3.61 12.16 -2.83
C PHE A 178 -4.34 11.15 -1.96
N LEU A 179 -5.27 10.42 -2.56
CA LEU A 179 -5.91 9.26 -1.94
C LEU A 179 -5.35 8.00 -2.59
N SER A 180 -4.47 7.29 -1.89
CA SER A 180 -3.91 6.05 -2.43
C SER A 180 -4.97 4.95 -2.47
N MET A 181 -5.02 4.21 -3.57
CA MET A 181 -5.93 3.10 -3.80
C MET A 181 -5.20 1.76 -3.68
N LEU A 182 -4.51 1.56 -2.56
CA LEU A 182 -3.91 0.28 -2.24
C LEU A 182 -5.02 -0.72 -1.86
N ARG A 183 -4.96 -1.92 -2.44
CA ARG A 183 -6.08 -2.89 -2.42
C ARG A 183 -6.34 -3.58 -1.09
N ARG A 184 -5.28 -3.81 -0.30
CA ARG A 184 -5.35 -4.70 0.86
C ARG A 184 -5.85 -3.95 2.10
N GLY A 185 -6.71 -4.62 2.86
CA GLY A 185 -7.13 -4.13 4.16
C GLY A 185 -5.92 -3.91 5.08
N ASN A 186 -5.93 -2.82 5.83
CA ASN A 186 -4.86 -2.45 6.77
C ASN A 186 -3.44 -2.34 6.17
N VAL A 187 -3.28 -2.26 4.85
CA VAL A 187 -1.94 -2.09 4.24
C VAL A 187 -1.29 -0.79 4.71
N HIS A 188 -2.06 0.30 4.85
CA HIS A 188 -1.56 1.54 5.44
C HIS A 188 -1.06 1.34 6.86
N GLY A 189 -1.77 0.58 7.68
CA GLY A 189 -1.33 0.26 9.03
C GLY A 189 -0.06 -0.60 9.03
N ALA A 190 0.08 -1.54 8.09
CA ALA A 190 1.29 -2.32 7.95
C ALA A 190 2.51 -1.46 7.56
N LEU A 191 2.33 -0.55 6.60
CA LEU A 191 3.37 0.39 6.17
C LEU A 191 3.72 1.39 7.29
N ASP A 192 2.71 1.93 7.99
CA ASP A 192 2.89 2.82 9.14
C ASP A 192 3.67 2.15 10.27
N LEU A 193 3.54 0.83 10.40
CA LEU A 193 4.23 0.00 11.40
C LEU A 193 5.54 -0.61 10.89
N GLY A 194 6.07 -0.15 9.75
CA GLY A 194 7.41 -0.49 9.28
C GLY A 194 7.52 -1.82 8.52
N LEU A 195 6.41 -2.44 8.09
CA LEU A 195 6.43 -3.59 7.18
C LEU A 195 6.66 -3.17 5.72
N ALA A 196 7.75 -2.45 5.50
CA ALA A 196 8.28 -2.14 4.18
C ALA A 196 9.80 -1.95 4.25
N PRO A 197 10.54 -2.20 3.16
CA PRO A 197 11.98 -2.00 3.16
C PRO A 197 12.32 -0.51 3.32
N GLY A 198 13.25 -0.22 4.22
CA GLY A 198 13.77 1.12 4.47
C GLY A 198 12.88 1.99 5.34
N LEU A 199 11.79 1.46 5.90
CA LEU A 199 10.90 2.18 6.81
C LEU A 199 10.88 1.56 8.21
N LEU A 200 10.98 2.41 9.23
CA LEU A 200 10.72 2.06 10.62
C LEU A 200 9.27 2.48 10.99
N PRO A 201 8.70 1.92 12.07
CA PRO A 201 7.40 2.36 12.58
C PRO A 201 7.34 3.89 12.75
N GLY A 202 6.18 4.48 12.46
CA GLY A 202 5.99 5.94 12.49
C GLY A 202 6.36 6.67 11.19
N ARG A 203 6.46 5.95 10.07
CA ARG A 203 6.79 6.50 8.73
C ARG A 203 8.17 7.13 8.65
N VAL A 204 9.10 6.70 9.49
CA VAL A 204 10.46 7.23 9.52
C VAL A 204 11.37 6.36 8.64
N GLY A 205 12.23 7.00 7.83
CA GLY A 205 13.24 6.27 7.06
C GLY A 205 14.23 5.54 7.98
N LEU A 206 14.73 4.38 7.56
CA LEU A 206 15.66 3.55 8.35
C LEU A 206 16.90 4.32 8.82
N ASP A 207 17.48 5.14 7.94
CA ASP A 207 18.70 5.90 8.25
C ASP A 207 18.43 7.04 9.23
N GLU A 208 17.31 7.73 9.07
CA GLU A 208 16.88 8.85 9.94
C GLU A 208 16.41 8.36 11.32
N GLY A 209 15.67 7.25 11.35
CA GLY A 209 15.03 6.74 12.56
C GLY A 209 15.93 5.89 13.45
N ARG A 210 17.12 5.49 12.98
CA ARG A 210 17.99 4.56 13.71
C ARG A 210 18.24 4.96 15.16
N SER A 211 18.56 6.24 15.41
CA SER A 211 18.84 6.73 16.75
C SER A 211 17.60 6.75 17.64
N ARG A 212 16.41 6.95 17.07
CA ARG A 212 15.14 6.98 17.80
C ARG A 212 14.77 5.61 18.38
N PHE A 213 15.15 4.54 17.68
CA PHE A 213 14.84 3.17 18.08
C PHE A 213 15.93 2.52 18.95
N ALA A 214 17.07 3.19 19.15
CA ALA A 214 18.22 2.62 19.86
C ALA A 214 17.92 2.22 21.33
N ASP A 215 17.01 2.94 21.99
CA ASP A 215 16.62 2.65 23.38
C ASP A 215 15.52 1.60 23.48
N ALA A 216 14.67 1.47 22.45
CA ALA A 216 13.52 0.58 22.44
C ALA A 216 13.83 -0.80 21.85
N TRP A 217 14.73 -0.86 20.86
CA TRP A 217 15.04 -2.07 20.10
C TRP A 217 16.50 -2.47 20.29
N PRO A 218 16.80 -3.77 20.51
CA PRO A 218 18.19 -4.25 20.65
C PRO A 218 19.09 -3.92 19.46
N THR A 219 18.53 -3.89 18.25
CA THR A 219 19.24 -3.50 17.03
C THR A 219 18.28 -2.87 16.02
N THR A 220 18.83 -2.41 14.91
CA THR A 220 18.10 -1.98 13.72
C THR A 220 18.87 -2.46 12.48
N PRO A 221 18.19 -2.75 11.36
CA PRO A 221 18.88 -3.25 10.17
C PRO A 221 19.95 -2.28 9.67
N ALA A 222 21.10 -2.79 9.22
CA ALA A 222 22.21 -1.95 8.77
C ALA A 222 21.97 -1.27 7.41
N ARG A 223 21.14 -1.89 6.57
CA ARG A 223 20.86 -1.45 5.20
C ARG A 223 19.41 -1.72 4.85
N ARG A 224 18.91 -1.00 3.83
CA ARG A 224 17.64 -1.31 3.19
C ARG A 224 17.61 -2.76 2.68
N GLY A 225 16.49 -3.42 2.92
CA GLY A 225 16.23 -4.79 2.53
C GLY A 225 15.51 -4.91 1.19
N ARG A 226 15.05 -6.12 0.91
CA ARG A 226 14.32 -6.51 -0.30
C ARG A 226 12.82 -6.33 -0.10
N ASP A 227 12.13 -5.87 -1.14
CA ASP A 227 10.67 -5.94 -1.22
C ASP A 227 10.20 -7.39 -1.45
N ALA A 228 8.88 -7.63 -1.53
CA ALA A 228 8.37 -8.98 -1.67
C ALA A 228 8.86 -9.69 -2.95
N LEU A 229 8.89 -9.00 -4.10
CA LEU A 229 9.34 -9.60 -5.36
C LEU A 229 10.84 -9.90 -5.33
N ALA A 230 11.65 -8.97 -4.83
CA ALA A 230 13.08 -9.19 -4.66
C ALA A 230 13.37 -10.28 -3.62
N SER A 231 12.54 -10.45 -2.60
CA SER A 231 12.65 -11.52 -1.61
C SER A 231 12.32 -12.88 -2.23
N LEU A 232 11.27 -12.98 -3.05
CA LEU A 232 10.93 -14.19 -3.80
C LEU A 232 12.00 -14.54 -4.84
N GLN A 233 12.57 -13.55 -5.51
CA GLN A 233 13.69 -13.76 -6.43
C GLN A 233 14.92 -14.29 -5.69
N ALA A 234 15.30 -13.67 -4.57
CA ALA A 234 16.40 -14.16 -3.75
C ALA A 234 16.13 -15.59 -3.22
N ALA A 235 14.88 -15.90 -2.86
CA ALA A 235 14.50 -17.25 -2.46
C ALA A 235 14.62 -18.25 -3.63
N ALA A 236 14.15 -17.88 -4.83
CA ALA A 236 14.29 -18.71 -6.02
C ALA A 236 15.76 -18.96 -6.41
N ASP A 237 16.64 -18.02 -6.09
CA ASP A 237 18.09 -18.13 -6.29
C ASP A 237 18.79 -18.90 -5.15
N GLY A 238 18.05 -19.37 -4.14
CA GLY A 238 18.57 -20.13 -3.00
C GLY A 238 19.28 -19.28 -1.94
N GLU A 239 19.06 -17.96 -1.92
CA GLU A 239 19.69 -17.02 -0.98
C GLU A 239 18.86 -16.79 0.31
N VAL A 240 17.69 -17.43 0.43
CA VAL A 240 16.78 -17.25 1.57
C VAL A 240 16.63 -18.57 2.32
N ASP A 241 17.26 -18.65 3.50
CA ASP A 241 17.15 -19.83 4.37
C ASP A 241 15.75 -19.97 4.97
N VAL A 242 15.10 -18.86 5.33
CA VAL A 242 13.77 -18.85 5.95
C VAL A 242 12.91 -17.77 5.32
N LEU A 243 11.78 -18.17 4.73
CA LEU A 243 10.74 -17.29 4.22
C LEU A 243 9.51 -17.36 5.13
N VAL A 244 9.13 -16.23 5.73
CA VAL A 244 7.94 -16.15 6.60
C VAL A 244 6.83 -15.42 5.86
N LEU A 245 5.70 -16.09 5.67
CA LEU A 245 4.51 -15.56 5.03
C LEU A 245 3.48 -15.20 6.10
N LEU A 246 3.11 -13.91 6.19
CA LEU A 246 2.16 -13.38 7.17
C LEU A 246 0.81 -13.13 6.50
N GLY A 247 -0.07 -14.13 6.50
CA GLY A 247 -1.39 -14.05 5.86
C GLY A 247 -1.31 -13.72 4.37
N ALA A 248 -0.33 -14.30 3.67
CA ALA A 248 0.00 -13.98 2.29
C ALA A 248 -0.09 -15.21 1.39
N ASP A 249 -1.00 -15.18 0.42
CA ASP A 249 -1.12 -16.21 -0.63
C ASP A 249 -0.32 -15.81 -1.87
N VAL A 250 1.00 -16.00 -1.81
CA VAL A 250 1.92 -15.51 -2.85
C VAL A 250 1.66 -16.14 -4.22
N LEU A 251 1.16 -17.38 -4.30
CA LEU A 251 0.82 -18.01 -5.57
C LEU A 251 -0.41 -17.36 -6.23
N ALA A 252 -1.36 -16.85 -5.45
CA ALA A 252 -2.55 -16.20 -5.99
C ALA A 252 -2.32 -14.72 -6.28
N ASP A 253 -1.57 -14.03 -5.41
CA ASP A 253 -1.54 -12.58 -5.34
C ASP A 253 -0.33 -11.93 -6.03
N VAL A 254 0.78 -12.66 -6.18
CA VAL A 254 1.97 -12.14 -6.85
C VAL A 254 1.75 -12.15 -8.36
N PRO A 255 1.98 -11.03 -9.08
CA PRO A 255 1.74 -10.96 -10.53
C PRO A 255 2.54 -12.00 -11.33
N ASP A 256 3.78 -12.27 -10.92
CA ASP A 256 4.62 -13.32 -11.51
C ASP A 256 4.45 -14.62 -10.73
N HIS A 257 3.48 -15.42 -11.16
CA HIS A 257 3.18 -16.72 -10.54
C HIS A 257 4.37 -17.70 -10.62
N ASP A 258 5.16 -17.68 -11.70
CA ASP A 258 6.32 -18.59 -11.79
C ASP A 258 7.42 -18.18 -10.80
N LEU A 259 7.67 -16.88 -10.66
CA LEU A 259 8.57 -16.37 -9.62
C LEU A 259 8.09 -16.78 -8.22
N ALA A 260 6.80 -16.63 -7.91
CA ALA A 260 6.27 -17.03 -6.61
C ALA A 260 6.48 -18.53 -6.35
N ARG A 261 6.17 -19.38 -7.34
CA ARG A 261 6.40 -20.83 -7.24
C ARG A 261 7.88 -21.18 -7.04
N ARG A 262 8.77 -20.63 -7.86
CA ARG A 262 10.23 -20.84 -7.72
C ARG A 262 10.76 -20.31 -6.39
N GLY A 263 10.21 -19.19 -5.90
CA GLY A 263 10.56 -18.61 -4.60
C GLY A 263 10.20 -19.52 -3.44
N LEU A 264 9.01 -20.13 -3.46
CA LEU A 264 8.61 -21.13 -2.47
C LEU A 264 9.48 -22.39 -2.52
N GLU A 265 9.77 -22.90 -3.71
CA GLU A 265 10.60 -24.10 -3.90
C GLU A 265 12.09 -23.87 -3.58
N GLY A 266 12.58 -22.64 -3.78
CA GLY A 266 13.99 -22.29 -3.57
C GLY A 266 14.34 -21.86 -2.15
N ALA A 267 13.35 -21.40 -1.36
CA ALA A 267 13.56 -21.08 0.05
C ALA A 267 13.94 -22.33 0.85
N GLY A 268 14.88 -22.21 1.79
CA GLY A 268 15.31 -23.35 2.62
C GLY A 268 14.21 -23.87 3.56
N THR A 269 13.39 -22.97 4.10
CA THR A 269 12.22 -23.28 4.91
C THR A 269 11.16 -22.21 4.74
N VAL A 270 9.93 -22.61 4.45
CA VAL A 270 8.78 -21.72 4.35
C VAL A 270 7.89 -21.88 5.58
N ILE A 271 7.65 -20.78 6.28
CA ILE A 271 6.74 -20.70 7.42
C ILE A 271 5.53 -19.87 7.01
N ALA A 272 4.33 -20.46 7.01
CA ALA A 272 3.10 -19.76 6.71
C ALA A 272 2.26 -19.54 7.97
N LEU A 273 1.95 -18.28 8.26
CA LEU A 273 0.90 -17.89 9.19
C LEU A 273 -0.38 -17.62 8.39
N ASP A 274 -1.40 -18.44 8.56
CA ASP A 274 -2.61 -18.31 7.77
C ASP A 274 -3.87 -18.81 8.50
N LEU A 275 -5.02 -18.42 7.95
CA LEU A 275 -6.36 -18.83 8.36
C LEU A 275 -6.85 -20.03 7.53
N PHE A 276 -6.39 -20.15 6.28
CA PHE A 276 -6.91 -21.10 5.31
C PHE A 276 -5.80 -21.95 4.69
N ALA A 277 -6.16 -23.18 4.30
CA ALA A 277 -5.25 -24.09 3.59
C ALA A 277 -5.22 -23.75 2.08
N THR A 278 -4.61 -22.61 1.73
CA THR A 278 -4.37 -22.19 0.35
C THR A 278 -3.29 -23.05 -0.32
N PRO A 279 -3.13 -23.02 -1.66
CA PRO A 279 -2.00 -23.67 -2.33
C PRO A 279 -0.64 -23.18 -1.81
N THR A 280 -0.52 -21.90 -1.45
CA THR A 280 0.69 -21.35 -0.82
C THR A 280 0.97 -22.00 0.52
N VAL A 281 -0.04 -22.11 1.38
CA VAL A 281 0.08 -22.76 2.70
C VAL A 281 0.39 -24.25 2.57
N ALA A 282 -0.19 -24.92 1.58
CA ALA A 282 0.09 -26.33 1.30
C ALA A 282 1.53 -26.60 0.85
N ALA A 283 2.21 -25.57 0.30
CA ALA A 283 3.62 -25.62 -0.08
C ALA A 283 4.57 -25.26 1.07
N ALA A 284 4.06 -24.83 2.24
CA ALA A 284 4.89 -24.45 3.38
C ALA A 284 5.37 -25.65 4.21
N ASP A 285 6.59 -25.58 4.74
CA ASP A 285 7.14 -26.59 5.65
C ASP A 285 6.52 -26.54 7.04
N VAL A 286 6.17 -25.33 7.49
CA VAL A 286 5.55 -25.08 8.79
C VAL A 286 4.33 -24.19 8.62
N VAL A 287 3.20 -24.63 9.15
CA VAL A 287 1.96 -23.85 9.19
C VAL A 287 1.63 -23.49 10.63
N LEU A 288 1.49 -22.20 10.90
CA LEU A 288 1.11 -21.66 12.20
C LEU A 288 -0.29 -21.03 12.10
N PRO A 289 -1.32 -21.58 12.76
CA PRO A 289 -2.69 -21.09 12.62
C PRO A 289 -2.84 -19.70 13.26
N ALA A 290 -3.22 -18.72 12.45
CA ALA A 290 -3.50 -17.35 12.87
C ALA A 290 -5.00 -17.13 13.16
N THR A 291 -5.34 -16.06 13.87
CA THR A 291 -6.76 -15.69 14.12
C THR A 291 -7.32 -14.79 13.04
N ALA A 292 -8.59 -15.01 12.68
CA ALA A 292 -9.31 -14.12 11.78
C ALA A 292 -9.63 -12.75 12.44
N PRO A 293 -9.97 -11.71 11.66
CA PRO A 293 -10.29 -10.39 12.21
C PRO A 293 -11.43 -10.38 13.24
N THR A 294 -12.39 -11.32 13.18
CA THR A 294 -13.50 -11.41 14.15
C THR A 294 -13.14 -12.19 15.43
N GLU A 295 -11.96 -12.79 15.48
CA GLU A 295 -11.49 -13.68 16.55
C GLU A 295 -10.50 -12.99 17.49
N THR A 296 -10.04 -11.79 17.14
CA THR A 296 -9.02 -11.05 17.88
C THR A 296 -9.39 -9.57 18.02
N ASP A 297 -8.84 -8.94 19.06
CA ASP A 297 -8.95 -7.51 19.28
C ASP A 297 -7.76 -6.80 18.63
N GLY A 298 -7.98 -5.58 18.15
CA GLY A 298 -6.91 -4.75 17.59
C GLY A 298 -7.45 -3.59 16.78
N THR A 299 -6.64 -3.14 15.82
CA THR A 299 -7.00 -1.99 14.97
C THR A 299 -6.58 -2.20 13.52
N VAL A 300 -7.29 -1.50 12.64
CA VAL A 300 -6.94 -1.37 11.23
C VAL A 300 -6.91 0.09 10.82
N THR A 301 -5.98 0.43 9.93
CA THR A 301 -5.86 1.76 9.31
C THR A 301 -6.28 1.66 7.87
N ASN A 302 -7.33 2.40 7.50
CA ASN A 302 -7.85 2.41 6.12
C ASN A 302 -7.01 3.32 5.20
N LEU A 303 -7.41 3.41 3.93
CA LEU A 303 -6.71 4.17 2.88
C LEU A 303 -6.62 5.70 3.11
N GLU A 304 -7.46 6.28 3.97
CA GLU A 304 -7.39 7.70 4.37
C GLU A 304 -6.62 7.90 5.69
N GLY A 305 -6.08 6.83 6.28
CA GLY A 305 -5.38 6.88 7.57
C GLY A 305 -6.27 6.80 8.80
N ARG A 306 -7.56 6.53 8.65
CA ARG A 306 -8.45 6.38 9.79
C ARG A 306 -8.21 5.05 10.48
N VAL A 307 -7.84 5.12 11.76
CA VAL A 307 -7.75 3.96 12.64
C VAL A 307 -9.15 3.56 13.10
N SER A 308 -9.49 2.28 12.92
CA SER A 308 -10.77 1.69 13.32
C SER A 308 -10.52 0.49 14.22
N ILE A 309 -11.36 0.35 15.25
CA ILE A 309 -11.26 -0.75 16.21
C ILE A 309 -11.83 -2.02 15.59
N VAL A 310 -11.07 -3.10 15.71
CA VAL A 310 -11.51 -4.47 15.51
C VAL A 310 -11.73 -5.08 16.88
N ALA A 311 -12.95 -5.54 17.15
CA ALA A 311 -13.31 -6.14 18.42
C ALA A 311 -13.61 -7.62 18.22
N ARG A 312 -13.03 -8.47 19.05
CA ARG A 312 -13.29 -9.89 19.05
C ARG A 312 -14.79 -10.16 19.27
N LYS A 313 -15.38 -10.96 18.38
CA LYS A 313 -16.79 -11.38 18.44
C LYS A 313 -16.95 -12.87 18.67
N VAL A 314 -15.97 -13.66 18.28
CA VAL A 314 -16.00 -15.11 18.45
C VAL A 314 -14.69 -15.60 19.05
N THR A 315 -14.68 -16.84 19.54
CA THR A 315 -13.47 -17.45 20.08
C THR A 315 -12.65 -18.06 18.95
N PRO A 316 -11.33 -17.81 18.89
CA PRO A 316 -10.42 -18.47 17.97
C PRO A 316 -10.62 -19.99 17.94
N PRO A 317 -10.67 -20.62 16.75
CA PRO A 317 -10.82 -22.06 16.63
C PRO A 317 -9.52 -22.79 16.98
N GLY A 318 -9.65 -23.95 17.62
CA GLY A 318 -8.53 -24.87 17.86
C GLY A 318 -7.37 -24.22 18.60
N THR A 319 -6.19 -24.22 17.96
CA THR A 319 -4.95 -23.65 18.49
C THR A 319 -4.57 -22.31 17.85
N ALA A 320 -5.49 -21.70 17.09
CA ALA A 320 -5.25 -20.42 16.43
C ALA A 320 -4.93 -19.32 17.45
N ARG A 321 -3.95 -18.47 17.11
CA ARG A 321 -3.51 -17.36 17.95
C ARG A 321 -3.38 -16.07 17.15
N PRO A 322 -3.55 -14.91 17.79
CA PRO A 322 -3.21 -13.64 17.18
C PRO A 322 -1.75 -13.62 16.71
N ASP A 323 -1.50 -13.10 15.51
CA ASP A 323 -0.17 -13.05 14.90
C ASP A 323 0.90 -12.44 15.81
N TRP A 324 0.55 -11.41 16.59
CA TRP A 324 1.47 -10.81 17.56
C TRP A 324 1.93 -11.80 18.63
N MET A 325 1.05 -12.68 19.12
CA MET A 325 1.42 -13.70 20.11
C MET A 325 2.37 -14.73 19.52
N ILE A 326 2.19 -15.06 18.24
CA ILE A 326 3.09 -15.97 17.51
C ILE A 326 4.47 -15.33 17.39
N ALA A 327 4.55 -14.06 17.00
CA ALA A 327 5.82 -13.32 16.95
C ALA A 327 6.53 -13.24 18.31
N VAL A 328 5.80 -12.96 19.39
CA VAL A 328 6.35 -12.93 20.77
C VAL A 328 6.92 -14.29 21.18
N GLU A 329 6.19 -15.38 20.91
CA GLU A 329 6.64 -16.72 21.26
C GLU A 329 7.86 -17.16 20.42
N LEU A 330 7.89 -16.81 19.13
CA LEU A 330 9.05 -17.03 18.27
C LEU A 330 10.28 -16.26 18.78
N ALA A 331 10.12 -14.98 19.14
CA ALA A 331 11.19 -14.18 19.72
C ALA A 331 11.76 -14.84 20.99
N ARG A 332 10.89 -15.29 21.90
CA ARG A 332 11.31 -15.98 23.14
C ARG A 332 12.12 -17.23 22.83
N ARG A 333 11.71 -18.04 21.84
CA ARG A 333 12.43 -19.24 21.42
C ARG A 333 13.78 -18.93 20.78
N LEU A 334 13.92 -17.75 20.18
CA LEU A 334 15.18 -17.22 19.66
C LEU A 334 16.04 -16.53 20.74
N GLY A 335 15.61 -16.54 22.00
CA GLY A 335 16.36 -15.95 23.13
C GLY A 335 16.17 -14.44 23.28
N ALA A 336 15.15 -13.86 22.65
CA ALA A 336 14.82 -12.43 22.76
C ALA A 336 13.49 -12.21 23.48
N ASP A 337 13.37 -11.09 24.19
CA ASP A 337 12.10 -10.62 24.76
C ASP A 337 11.65 -9.36 24.01
N LEU A 338 10.44 -9.40 23.45
CA LEU A 338 9.86 -8.23 22.77
C LEU A 338 9.24 -7.24 23.75
N GLY A 339 9.09 -7.59 25.04
CA GLY A 339 8.43 -6.74 26.02
C GLY A 339 6.93 -6.55 25.76
N ILE A 340 6.31 -7.45 25.00
CA ILE A 340 4.90 -7.36 24.58
C ILE A 340 4.13 -8.52 25.22
N SER A 341 3.23 -8.18 26.14
CA SER A 341 2.31 -9.11 26.79
C SER A 341 0.85 -8.85 26.41
N SER A 342 0.57 -7.66 25.89
CA SER A 342 -0.76 -7.20 25.46
C SER A 342 -0.66 -6.22 24.28
N PRO A 343 -1.76 -5.99 23.54
CA PRO A 343 -1.84 -4.89 22.57
C PRO A 343 -1.50 -3.51 23.14
N ASP A 344 -1.79 -3.27 24.42
CA ASP A 344 -1.51 -1.97 25.07
C ASP A 344 0.00 -1.70 25.16
N ASP A 345 0.82 -2.74 25.35
CA ASP A 345 2.28 -2.62 25.36
C ASP A 345 2.80 -2.15 23.98
N VAL A 346 2.18 -2.64 22.90
CA VAL A 346 2.50 -2.20 21.53
C VAL A 346 2.20 -0.71 21.36
N TRP A 347 1.04 -0.26 21.83
CA TRP A 347 0.64 1.15 21.74
C TRP A 347 1.51 2.06 22.61
N ALA A 348 1.87 1.61 23.82
CA ALA A 348 2.76 2.34 24.71
C ALA A 348 4.14 2.54 24.09
N GLU A 349 4.70 1.49 23.47
CA GLU A 349 5.99 1.60 22.77
C GLU A 349 5.89 2.46 21.51
N LEU A 350 4.83 2.31 20.72
CA LEU A 350 4.57 3.15 19.54
C LEU A 350 4.53 4.64 19.91
N ALA A 351 3.87 5.02 21.01
CA ALA A 351 3.83 6.41 21.45
C ALA A 351 5.22 7.01 21.79
N ILE A 352 6.21 6.16 22.04
CA ILE A 352 7.61 6.56 22.30
C ILE A 352 8.38 6.65 20.97
N VAL A 353 8.24 5.65 20.12
CA VAL A 353 9.10 5.47 18.92
C VAL A 353 8.51 6.04 17.62
N SER A 354 7.23 6.39 17.57
CA SER A 354 6.54 6.95 16.39
C SER A 354 6.07 8.39 16.57
#